data_AF-A0A9J6GN81-F1
#
_entry.id   AF-A0A9J6GN81-F1
#
_cell.length_a   1.000
_cell.length_b   1.000
_cell.length_c   1.000
_cell.angle_alpha   90.00
_cell.angle_beta   90.00
_cell.angle_gamma   90.00
#
_symmetry.space_group_name_H-M   'P 1'
#
loop_
_entity.id
_entity.type
_entity.pdbx_description
1 polymer ?
#
loop_
_entity_poly.entity_id
_entity_poly.type
_entity_poly.pdbx_seq_one_letter_code
_entity_poly.pdbx_strand_id
1 'polypeptide(L)'
;MSLFLPNSTFRVQSFGFLYDGTEDAPGNQGLQDQILALRWVQDNIAAFGGDPNEVTLFGWSAGGISTGFHLISPQSQGLFQRAIIESAAVTNKGRAREKSLMLDYSKQFAEIFGCYNGSTETNTSVNFVSCLQKMNATLLSVLEQNFVNAGKGMFEPIFGEDLLPVDPSVAEFTGNKDVIIGIVGNEGSGLLYSQFRDTFSKVLPPRQINKQEMIYFLRSLYPKLSLEQVQQLQELYMANIADFEYSALRQALVDTRGDIRVQLRKHQHCGQDIQRNSVH
;
A
#
# COMPACT_ATOMS: atom_id res chain seq x y z
N MET A 1 -3.59 -26.72 -22.04
CA MET A 1 -3.88 -26.01 -20.79
C MET A 1 -4.23 -24.58 -21.17
N SER A 2 -5.48 -24.17 -20.95
CA SER A 2 -5.95 -22.82 -21.29
C SER A 2 -5.92 -21.97 -20.03
N LEU A 3 -5.22 -20.83 -20.07
CA LEU A 3 -5.18 -19.88 -18.97
C LEU A 3 -6.43 -18.98 -19.04
N PHE A 4 -7.20 -18.92 -17.96
CA PHE A 4 -8.30 -17.98 -17.82
C PHE A 4 -7.88 -16.80 -16.95
N LEU A 5 -8.12 -15.56 -17.42
CA LEU A 5 -7.68 -14.32 -16.76
C LEU A 5 -8.89 -13.46 -16.37
N PRO A 6 -9.52 -13.74 -15.21
CA PRO A 6 -10.55 -12.86 -14.68
C PRO A 6 -9.89 -11.62 -14.06
N ASN A 7 -10.31 -10.43 -14.50
CA ASN A 7 -9.97 -9.17 -13.83
C ASN A 7 -11.20 -8.63 -13.11
N SER A 8 -11.05 -8.28 -11.83
CA SER A 8 -12.12 -7.69 -11.01
C SER A 8 -11.82 -6.24 -10.65
N THR A 9 -12.87 -5.45 -10.52
CA THR A 9 -12.81 -4.08 -9.97
C THR A 9 -13.20 -4.12 -8.50
N PHE A 10 -12.56 -3.29 -7.68
CA PHE A 10 -12.87 -3.14 -6.26
C PHE A 10 -12.85 -1.66 -5.88
N ARG A 11 -13.54 -1.30 -4.79
CA ARG A 11 -13.53 0.09 -4.29
C ARG A 11 -12.14 0.45 -3.77
N VAL A 12 -11.72 1.67 -4.07
CA VAL A 12 -10.43 2.26 -3.66
C VAL A 12 -10.68 3.49 -2.80
N GLN A 13 -9.60 4.08 -2.24
CA GLN A 13 -9.69 5.36 -1.53
C GLN A 13 -10.64 5.26 -0.32
N SER A 14 -11.17 6.40 0.16
CA SER A 14 -12.20 6.44 1.21
C SER A 14 -13.43 5.57 0.88
N PHE A 15 -13.77 5.37 -0.40
CA PHE A 15 -14.90 4.50 -0.77
C PHE A 15 -14.69 3.02 -0.43
N GLY A 16 -13.43 2.57 -0.36
CA GLY A 16 -13.08 1.18 -0.07
C GLY A 16 -12.50 0.95 1.32
N PHE A 17 -12.02 1.99 1.99
CA PHE A 17 -11.19 1.85 3.19
C PHE A 17 -11.48 2.87 4.30
N LEU A 18 -12.53 3.71 4.16
CA LEU A 18 -12.98 4.56 5.25
C LEU A 18 -13.51 3.69 6.40
N TYR A 19 -13.11 4.04 7.62
CA TYR A 19 -13.55 3.38 8.84
C TYR A 19 -14.16 4.41 9.81
N ASP A 20 -15.38 4.19 10.26
CA ASP A 20 -16.03 5.02 11.28
C ASP A 20 -16.37 4.25 12.58
N GLY A 21 -16.09 2.94 12.61
CA GLY A 21 -16.42 2.06 13.73
C GLY A 21 -17.86 1.61 13.80
N THR A 22 -18.65 1.84 12.76
CA THR A 22 -20.04 1.40 12.62
C THR A 22 -20.21 0.42 11.45
N GLU A 23 -21.40 -0.17 11.32
CA GLU A 23 -21.75 -1.02 10.17
C GLU A 23 -21.86 -0.26 8.85
N ASP A 24 -22.03 1.08 8.89
CA ASP A 24 -22.11 1.90 7.67
C ASP A 24 -20.74 2.12 7.02
N ALA A 25 -19.66 2.12 7.81
CA ALA A 25 -18.28 2.13 7.32
C ALA A 25 -17.35 1.27 8.19
N PRO A 26 -17.45 -0.07 8.10
CA PRO A 26 -16.63 -0.98 8.91
C PRO A 26 -15.17 -1.07 8.46
N GLY A 27 -14.74 -0.31 7.44
CA GLY A 27 -13.42 -0.47 6.81
C GLY A 27 -13.29 -1.73 5.94
N ASN A 28 -12.17 -1.83 5.22
CA ASN A 28 -11.80 -3.00 4.39
C ASN A 28 -12.77 -3.40 3.27
N GLN A 29 -13.72 -2.55 2.88
CA GLN A 29 -14.67 -2.83 1.79
C GLN A 29 -13.95 -3.20 0.48
N GLY A 30 -12.84 -2.55 0.17
CA GLY A 30 -12.05 -2.88 -1.02
C GLY A 30 -11.48 -4.31 -1.00
N LEU A 31 -11.10 -4.83 0.17
CA LEU A 31 -10.67 -6.23 0.31
C LEU A 31 -11.86 -7.19 0.29
N GLN A 32 -13.00 -6.78 0.85
CA GLN A 32 -14.24 -7.58 0.79
C GLN A 32 -14.75 -7.71 -0.65
N ASP A 33 -14.65 -6.66 -1.47
CA ASP A 33 -14.96 -6.71 -2.89
C ASP A 33 -14.06 -7.74 -3.61
N GLN A 34 -12.78 -7.81 -3.26
CA GLN A 34 -11.84 -8.80 -3.80
C GLN A 34 -12.19 -10.23 -3.36
N ILE A 35 -12.56 -10.44 -2.09
CA ILE A 35 -13.03 -11.74 -1.58
C ILE A 35 -14.29 -12.19 -2.30
N LEU A 36 -15.24 -11.28 -2.52
CA LEU A 36 -16.47 -11.59 -3.26
C LEU A 36 -16.16 -12.02 -4.71
N ALA A 37 -15.22 -11.35 -5.36
CA ALA A 37 -14.76 -11.75 -6.69
C ALA A 37 -14.09 -13.13 -6.68
N LEU A 38 -13.26 -13.43 -5.67
CA LEU A 38 -12.64 -14.75 -5.52
C LEU A 38 -13.67 -15.86 -5.29
N ARG A 39 -14.70 -15.61 -4.48
CA ARG A 39 -15.84 -16.54 -4.30
C ARG A 39 -16.59 -16.76 -5.60
N TRP A 40 -16.84 -15.69 -6.36
CA TRP A 40 -17.46 -15.80 -7.67
C TRP A 40 -16.63 -16.68 -8.62
N VAL A 41 -15.29 -16.54 -8.62
CA VAL A 41 -14.42 -17.43 -9.40
C VAL A 41 -14.59 -18.88 -8.94
N GLN A 42 -14.55 -19.17 -7.63
CA GLN A 42 -14.76 -20.52 -7.11
C GLN A 42 -16.09 -21.13 -7.58
N ASP A 43 -17.17 -20.34 -7.53
CA ASP A 43 -18.52 -20.82 -7.84
C ASP A 43 -18.77 -20.98 -9.35
N ASN A 44 -18.08 -20.21 -10.20
CA ASN A 44 -18.47 -20.05 -11.61
C ASN A 44 -17.41 -20.48 -12.62
N ILE A 45 -16.12 -20.51 -12.26
CA ILE A 45 -15.04 -20.64 -13.26
C ILE A 45 -15.06 -21.96 -14.04
N ALA A 46 -15.61 -23.01 -13.43
CA ALA A 46 -15.82 -24.31 -14.08
C ALA A 46 -16.70 -24.20 -15.33
N ALA A 47 -17.72 -23.32 -15.32
CA ALA A 47 -18.58 -23.09 -16.48
C ALA A 47 -17.85 -22.42 -17.66
N PHE A 48 -16.72 -21.77 -17.38
CA PHE A 48 -15.85 -21.15 -18.38
C PHE A 48 -14.65 -22.05 -18.75
N GLY A 49 -14.61 -23.29 -18.24
CA GLY A 49 -13.54 -24.25 -18.50
C GLY A 49 -12.28 -24.06 -17.65
N GLY A 50 -12.31 -23.24 -16.60
CA GLY A 50 -11.24 -23.16 -15.61
C GLY A 50 -11.43 -24.13 -14.45
N ASP A 51 -10.36 -24.48 -13.75
CA ASP A 51 -10.42 -25.32 -12.56
C ASP A 51 -10.41 -24.43 -11.29
N PRO A 52 -11.48 -24.46 -10.45
CA PRO A 52 -11.50 -23.70 -9.20
C PRO A 52 -10.38 -24.10 -8.22
N ASN A 53 -9.79 -25.30 -8.35
CA ASN A 53 -8.68 -25.76 -7.52
C ASN A 53 -7.30 -25.29 -8.03
N GLU A 54 -7.22 -24.71 -9.22
CA GLU A 54 -5.97 -24.22 -9.82
C GLU A 54 -5.92 -22.69 -9.97
N VAL A 55 -6.64 -21.96 -9.11
CA VAL A 55 -6.67 -20.49 -9.13
C VAL A 55 -5.35 -19.91 -8.61
N THR A 56 -4.72 -19.03 -9.39
CA THR A 56 -3.53 -18.26 -8.98
C THR A 56 -3.90 -16.79 -8.88
N LEU A 57 -3.73 -16.19 -7.69
CA LEU A 57 -3.94 -14.77 -7.47
C LEU A 57 -2.66 -14.01 -7.82
N PHE A 58 -2.73 -13.03 -8.70
CA PHE A 58 -1.59 -12.22 -9.10
C PHE A 58 -1.91 -10.74 -9.00
N GLY A 59 -0.93 -9.94 -8.57
CA GLY A 59 -1.12 -8.51 -8.45
C GLY A 59 0.18 -7.72 -8.43
N TRP A 60 0.10 -6.51 -8.99
CA TRP A 60 1.19 -5.56 -9.06
C TRP A 60 0.95 -4.35 -8.14
N SER A 61 2.00 -3.91 -7.43
CA SER A 61 1.98 -2.75 -6.54
C SER A 61 0.87 -2.86 -5.48
N ALA A 62 -0.16 -2.00 -5.51
CA ALA A 62 -1.32 -2.11 -4.62
C ALA A 62 -2.04 -3.47 -4.75
N GLY A 63 -2.09 -4.06 -5.95
CA GLY A 63 -2.61 -5.40 -6.16
C GLY A 63 -1.71 -6.49 -5.56
N GLY A 64 -0.39 -6.28 -5.57
CA GLY A 64 0.57 -7.18 -4.92
C GLY A 64 0.44 -7.12 -3.39
N ILE A 65 0.19 -5.92 -2.85
CA ILE A 65 -0.15 -5.71 -1.44
C ILE A 65 -1.46 -6.45 -1.09
N SER A 66 -2.52 -6.26 -1.88
CA SER A 66 -3.77 -7.02 -1.74
C SER A 66 -3.55 -8.53 -1.76
N THR A 67 -2.74 -9.03 -2.69
CA THR A 67 -2.38 -10.46 -2.76
C THR A 67 -1.71 -10.93 -1.47
N GLY A 68 -0.80 -10.12 -0.91
CA GLY A 68 -0.23 -10.37 0.41
C GLY A 68 -1.26 -10.41 1.54
N PHE A 69 -2.29 -9.56 1.52
CA PHE A 69 -3.39 -9.61 2.49
C PHE A 69 -4.23 -10.87 2.37
N HIS A 70 -4.53 -11.32 1.14
CA HIS A 70 -5.26 -12.57 0.93
C HIS A 70 -4.46 -13.81 1.38
N LEU A 71 -3.13 -13.77 1.34
CA LEU A 71 -2.28 -14.85 1.88
C LEU A 71 -2.38 -14.99 3.40
N ILE A 72 -2.66 -13.92 4.14
CA ILE A 72 -2.75 -13.94 5.61
C ILE A 72 -4.20 -13.90 6.13
N SER A 73 -5.18 -13.67 5.25
CA SER A 73 -6.58 -13.53 5.62
C SER A 73 -7.27 -14.89 5.76
N PRO A 74 -7.82 -15.24 6.95
CA PRO A 74 -8.63 -16.44 7.12
C PRO A 74 -9.82 -16.51 6.16
N GLN A 75 -10.43 -15.36 5.84
CA GLN A 75 -11.60 -15.29 4.95
C GLN A 75 -11.29 -15.62 3.48
N SER A 76 -10.00 -15.60 3.10
CA SER A 76 -9.53 -15.91 1.75
C SER A 76 -9.05 -17.36 1.61
N GLN A 77 -9.01 -18.12 2.71
CA GLN A 77 -8.57 -19.52 2.68
C GLN A 77 -9.46 -20.35 1.77
N GLY A 78 -8.81 -21.21 0.96
CA GLY A 78 -9.49 -22.08 0.01
C GLY A 78 -9.96 -21.40 -1.27
N LEU A 79 -9.87 -20.06 -1.39
CA LEU A 79 -10.35 -19.36 -2.58
C LEU A 79 -9.33 -19.27 -3.73
N PHE A 80 -8.06 -19.56 -3.45
CA PHE A 80 -6.97 -19.60 -4.43
C PHE A 80 -5.87 -20.56 -3.96
N GLN A 81 -5.06 -21.07 -4.88
CA GLN A 81 -4.01 -22.06 -4.62
C GLN A 81 -2.60 -21.46 -4.59
N ARG A 82 -2.31 -20.46 -5.42
CA ARG A 82 -0.95 -19.88 -5.56
C ARG A 82 -1.01 -18.35 -5.65
N ALA A 83 0.10 -17.69 -5.37
CA ALA A 83 0.20 -16.24 -5.41
C ALA A 83 1.40 -15.72 -6.23
N ILE A 84 1.21 -14.61 -6.93
CA ILE A 84 2.28 -13.85 -7.57
C ILE A 84 2.21 -12.40 -7.09
N ILE A 85 3.28 -11.93 -6.45
CA ILE A 85 3.39 -10.60 -5.85
C ILE A 85 4.45 -9.81 -6.62
N GLU A 86 4.03 -8.76 -7.33
CA GLU A 86 4.94 -7.93 -8.12
C GLU A 86 5.03 -6.51 -7.55
N SER A 87 6.25 -5.98 -7.39
CA SER A 87 6.51 -4.61 -6.88
C SER A 87 5.85 -4.32 -5.52
N ALA A 88 5.74 -5.34 -4.69
CA ALA A 88 5.24 -5.29 -3.32
C ALA A 88 6.06 -6.23 -2.43
N ALA A 89 5.86 -6.13 -1.12
CA ALA A 89 6.53 -6.98 -0.15
C ALA A 89 5.50 -7.86 0.55
N VAL A 90 5.86 -9.12 0.80
CA VAL A 90 5.00 -10.09 1.48
C VAL A 90 4.48 -9.55 2.83
N THR A 91 5.37 -8.97 3.63
CA THR A 91 5.06 -8.55 5.01
C THR A 91 4.07 -7.38 5.08
N ASN A 92 3.81 -6.68 3.97
CA ASN A 92 2.90 -5.54 3.92
C ASN A 92 3.06 -4.54 5.07
N LYS A 93 4.28 -4.40 5.62
CA LYS A 93 4.53 -3.68 6.87
C LYS A 93 3.99 -2.25 6.79
N GLY A 94 3.13 -1.84 7.71
CA GLY A 94 2.54 -0.48 7.66
C GLY A 94 1.82 -0.16 6.34
N ARG A 95 1.24 -1.17 5.67
CA ARG A 95 0.22 -1.05 4.61
C ARG A 95 -1.18 -1.37 5.13
N ALA A 96 -1.30 -1.69 6.42
CA ALA A 96 -2.55 -1.67 7.16
C ALA A 96 -2.38 -0.78 8.41
N ARG A 97 -3.50 -0.32 8.97
CA ARG A 97 -3.56 0.65 10.07
C ARG A 97 -4.37 0.11 11.25
N GLU A 98 -4.06 0.61 12.43
CA GLU A 98 -4.92 0.42 13.60
C GLU A 98 -6.26 1.14 13.37
N LYS A 99 -7.33 0.55 13.93
CA LYS A 99 -8.70 1.08 13.84
C LYS A 99 -8.80 2.52 14.38
N SER A 100 -8.13 2.82 15.49
CA SER A 100 -8.09 4.16 16.09
C SER A 100 -7.50 5.20 15.14
N LEU A 101 -6.37 4.90 14.52
CA LEU A 101 -5.71 5.80 13.58
C LEU A 101 -6.55 6.03 12.32
N MET A 102 -7.19 4.98 11.79
CA MET A 102 -8.08 5.13 10.63
C MET A 102 -9.33 5.95 10.97
N LEU A 103 -9.89 5.77 12.17
CA LEU A 103 -11.01 6.57 12.64
C LEU A 103 -10.64 8.06 12.72
N ASP A 104 -9.44 8.39 13.19
CA ASP A 104 -8.95 9.77 13.23
C ASP A 104 -8.76 10.35 11.83
N TYR A 105 -8.29 9.55 10.85
CA TYR A 105 -8.22 9.98 9.45
C TYR A 105 -9.61 10.23 8.86
N SER A 106 -10.57 9.33 9.09
CA SER A 106 -11.96 9.46 8.66
C SER A 106 -12.62 10.72 9.21
N LYS A 107 -12.42 11.02 10.50
CA LYS A 107 -12.94 12.23 11.15
C LYS A 107 -12.36 13.50 10.54
N GLN A 108 -11.03 13.58 10.41
CA GLN A 108 -10.38 14.74 9.80
C GLN A 108 -10.76 14.94 8.33
N PHE A 109 -11.01 13.84 7.61
CA PHE A 109 -11.51 13.90 6.24
C PHE A 109 -12.96 14.42 6.22
N ALA A 110 -13.81 13.95 7.13
CA ALA A 110 -15.19 14.42 7.28
C ALA A 110 -15.29 15.92 7.64
N GLU A 111 -14.33 16.46 8.40
CA GLU A 111 -14.24 17.90 8.70
C GLU A 111 -14.11 18.76 7.44
N ILE A 112 -13.42 18.27 6.40
CA ILE A 112 -13.28 19.00 5.13
C ILE A 112 -14.65 19.30 4.49
N PHE A 113 -15.60 18.40 4.70
CA PHE A 113 -16.95 18.48 4.17
C PHE A 113 -17.96 19.07 5.16
N GLY A 114 -17.51 19.51 6.35
CA GLY A 114 -18.40 19.94 7.42
C GLY A 114 -19.28 18.80 7.98
N CYS A 115 -18.90 17.55 7.74
CA CYS A 115 -19.62 16.37 8.22
C CYS A 115 -19.20 15.95 9.64
N TYR A 116 -18.11 16.52 10.17
CA TYR A 116 -17.65 16.33 11.53
C TYR A 116 -17.14 17.66 12.10
N ASN A 117 -17.43 17.94 13.37
CA ASN A 117 -17.13 19.22 14.03
C ASN A 117 -16.23 19.07 15.26
N GLY A 118 -15.46 17.97 15.36
CA GLY A 118 -14.53 17.77 16.48
C GLY A 118 -15.18 17.56 17.85
N SER A 119 -16.49 17.26 17.90
CA SER A 119 -17.17 17.05 19.19
C SER A 119 -16.60 15.81 19.90
N THR A 120 -16.16 16.04 21.13
CA THR A 120 -15.66 15.06 22.09
C THR A 120 -16.79 14.31 22.81
N GLU A 121 -18.04 14.40 22.33
CA GLU A 121 -19.15 13.68 22.95
C GLU A 121 -18.95 12.18 22.76
N THR A 122 -18.47 11.56 23.84
CA THR A 122 -18.07 10.17 23.95
C THR A 122 -19.20 9.16 23.82
N ASN A 123 -20.45 9.62 23.60
CA ASN A 123 -21.65 8.78 23.68
C ASN A 123 -22.61 8.89 22.47
N THR A 124 -22.28 9.67 21.46
CA THR A 124 -23.04 9.73 20.20
C THR A 124 -22.07 9.47 19.08
N SER A 125 -22.16 8.29 18.46
CA SER A 125 -21.53 8.04 17.17
C SER A 125 -22.07 9.08 16.21
N VAL A 126 -21.34 10.18 16.02
CA VAL A 126 -21.66 11.16 14.98
C VAL A 126 -21.44 10.39 13.69
N ASN A 127 -22.53 9.84 13.12
CA ASN A 127 -22.52 9.10 11.86
C ASN A 127 -22.28 10.11 10.74
N PHE A 128 -21.03 10.56 10.62
CA PHE A 128 -20.56 11.46 9.57
C PHE A 128 -20.61 10.77 8.20
N VAL A 129 -20.71 9.44 8.15
CA VAL A 129 -20.85 8.66 6.92
C VAL A 129 -22.12 9.03 6.17
N SER A 130 -23.26 9.14 6.86
CA SER A 130 -24.53 9.56 6.23
C SER A 130 -24.46 10.96 5.58
N CYS A 131 -23.61 11.84 6.11
CA CYS A 131 -23.33 13.15 5.53
C CYS A 131 -22.42 13.02 4.31
N LEU A 132 -21.32 12.26 4.42
CA LEU A 132 -20.39 12.00 3.31
C LEU A 132 -21.06 11.32 2.12
N GLN A 133 -22.00 10.39 2.35
CA GLN A 133 -22.77 9.72 1.30
C GLN A 133 -23.63 10.66 0.46
N LYS A 134 -23.98 11.86 0.98
CA LYS A 134 -24.72 12.89 0.23
C LYS A 134 -23.79 13.79 -0.57
N MET A 135 -22.48 13.70 -0.38
CA MET A 135 -21.51 14.50 -1.11
C MET A 135 -21.30 13.97 -2.52
N ASN A 136 -20.85 14.86 -3.41
CA ASN A 136 -20.46 14.47 -4.75
C ASN A 136 -19.21 13.56 -4.71
N ALA A 137 -19.31 12.37 -5.31
CA ALA A 137 -18.23 11.39 -5.32
C ALA A 137 -16.92 11.90 -5.96
N THR A 138 -17.02 12.70 -7.02
CA THR A 138 -15.84 13.33 -7.64
C THR A 138 -15.16 14.31 -6.69
N LEU A 139 -15.95 15.10 -5.95
CA LEU A 139 -15.43 16.03 -4.95
C LEU A 139 -14.74 15.29 -3.79
N LEU A 140 -15.33 14.19 -3.31
CA LEU A 140 -14.71 13.30 -2.32
C LEU A 140 -13.33 12.83 -2.79
N SER A 141 -13.24 12.28 -4.00
CA SER A 141 -11.98 11.75 -4.56
C SER A 141 -10.91 12.85 -4.74
N VAL A 142 -11.29 14.03 -5.23
CA VAL A 142 -10.34 15.14 -5.42
C VAL A 142 -9.81 15.67 -4.08
N LEU A 143 -10.69 15.86 -3.09
CA LEU A 143 -10.25 16.36 -1.78
C LEU A 143 -9.46 15.32 -0.99
N GLU A 144 -9.72 14.02 -1.19
CA GLU A 144 -8.88 12.97 -0.62
C GLU A 144 -7.44 13.06 -1.13
N GLN A 145 -7.24 13.32 -2.41
CA GLN A 145 -5.88 13.50 -2.95
C GLN A 145 -5.16 14.67 -2.26
N ASN A 146 -5.86 15.76 -1.99
CA ASN A 146 -5.31 16.90 -1.24
C ASN A 146 -5.00 16.52 0.22
N PHE A 147 -5.89 15.75 0.87
CA PHE A 147 -5.69 15.23 2.21
C PHE A 147 -4.42 14.38 2.33
N VAL A 148 -4.22 13.47 1.37
CA VAL A 148 -3.03 12.62 1.26
C VAL A 148 -1.78 13.46 1.00
N ASN A 149 -1.85 14.41 0.06
CA ASN A 149 -0.71 15.29 -0.29
C ASN A 149 -0.28 16.20 0.87
N ALA A 150 -1.23 16.59 1.73
CA ALA A 150 -0.95 17.34 2.97
C ALA A 150 -0.37 16.46 4.09
N GLY A 151 -0.19 15.15 3.86
CA GLY A 151 0.36 14.22 4.83
C GLY A 151 -0.60 13.89 5.98
N LYS A 152 -1.90 14.15 5.83
CA LYS A 152 -2.90 13.94 6.89
C LYS A 152 -3.27 12.48 7.11
N GLY A 153 -3.09 11.64 6.08
CA GLY A 153 -3.37 10.20 6.16
C GLY A 153 -3.62 9.60 4.78
N MET A 154 -3.73 8.28 4.72
CA MET A 154 -4.15 7.54 3.53
C MET A 154 -5.12 6.45 3.98
N PHE A 155 -6.22 6.30 3.24
CA PHE A 155 -7.19 5.24 3.48
C PHE A 155 -6.60 3.91 2.99
N GLU A 156 -6.18 3.09 3.95
CA GLU A 156 -5.55 1.78 3.77
C GLU A 156 -6.35 0.73 4.57
N PRO A 157 -6.13 -0.57 4.33
CA PRO A 157 -6.74 -1.60 5.14
C PRO A 157 -6.52 -1.43 6.64
N ILE A 158 -7.45 -1.94 7.44
CA ILE A 158 -7.34 -2.01 8.90
C ILE A 158 -7.12 -3.46 9.36
N PHE A 159 -6.51 -3.64 10.52
CA PHE A 159 -6.34 -4.95 11.17
C PHE A 159 -6.98 -5.00 12.56
N GLY A 160 -7.02 -6.19 13.16
CA GLY A 160 -7.71 -6.47 14.41
C GLY A 160 -9.17 -6.91 14.19
N GLU A 161 -9.41 -7.66 13.12
CA GLU A 161 -10.71 -8.27 12.78
C GLU A 161 -10.54 -9.54 11.96
N ASP A 162 -11.63 -10.28 11.74
CA ASP A 162 -11.58 -11.60 11.09
C ASP A 162 -10.91 -11.60 9.71
N LEU A 163 -11.02 -10.49 8.95
CA LEU A 163 -10.38 -10.36 7.64
C LEU A 163 -8.85 -10.20 7.75
N LEU A 164 -8.37 -9.42 8.71
CA LEU A 164 -6.95 -9.23 9.04
C LEU A 164 -6.78 -9.26 10.57
N PRO A 165 -6.54 -10.44 11.18
CA PRO A 165 -6.61 -10.59 12.65
C PRO A 165 -5.52 -9.83 13.41
N VAL A 166 -4.33 -9.71 12.81
CA VAL A 166 -3.15 -9.11 13.42
C VAL A 166 -2.46 -8.17 12.44
N ASP A 167 -1.48 -7.40 12.92
CA ASP A 167 -0.65 -6.58 12.03
C ASP A 167 0.00 -7.49 10.96
N PRO A 168 -0.17 -7.18 9.65
CA PRO A 168 0.39 -7.97 8.56
C PRO A 168 1.90 -8.23 8.65
N SER A 169 2.65 -7.37 9.33
CA SER A 169 4.10 -7.52 9.50
C SER A 169 4.52 -8.66 10.44
N VAL A 170 3.59 -9.18 11.23
CA VAL A 170 3.80 -10.34 12.12
C VAL A 170 2.87 -11.51 11.80
N ALA A 171 2.05 -11.38 10.77
CA ALA A 171 1.09 -12.40 10.37
C ALA A 171 1.80 -13.57 9.68
N GLU A 172 1.30 -14.78 9.94
CA GLU A 172 1.73 -15.98 9.22
C GLU A 172 0.80 -16.24 8.03
N PHE A 173 1.35 -16.89 7.01
CA PHE A 173 0.55 -17.35 5.88
C PHE A 173 -0.48 -18.38 6.30
N THR A 174 -1.64 -18.27 5.66
CA THR A 174 -2.72 -19.21 5.83
C THR A 174 -2.47 -20.48 5.02
N GLY A 175 -2.02 -21.53 5.71
CA GLY A 175 -1.67 -22.81 5.09
C GLY A 175 -0.37 -22.76 4.27
N ASN A 176 -0.11 -23.82 3.51
CA ASN A 176 1.07 -23.91 2.66
C ASN A 176 0.72 -23.46 1.23
N LYS A 177 1.38 -22.41 0.73
CA LYS A 177 1.09 -21.77 -0.57
C LYS A 177 2.38 -21.54 -1.35
N ASP A 178 2.34 -21.85 -2.65
CA ASP A 178 3.42 -21.47 -3.57
C ASP A 178 3.32 -19.96 -3.86
N VAL A 179 4.42 -19.24 -3.66
CA VAL A 179 4.47 -17.78 -3.87
C VAL A 179 5.65 -17.41 -4.77
N ILE A 180 5.37 -16.70 -5.87
CA ILE A 180 6.38 -16.01 -6.67
C ILE A 180 6.38 -14.53 -6.28
N ILE A 181 7.56 -13.97 -6.02
CA ILE A 181 7.70 -12.54 -5.66
C ILE A 181 8.81 -11.84 -6.45
N GLY A 182 8.45 -10.73 -7.10
CA GLY A 182 9.32 -9.96 -7.99
C GLY A 182 9.33 -8.46 -7.70
N ILE A 183 10.44 -7.81 -8.01
CA ILE A 183 10.62 -6.34 -7.97
C ILE A 183 11.42 -5.92 -9.20
N VAL A 184 11.35 -4.65 -9.59
CA VAL A 184 12.19 -4.11 -10.68
C VAL A 184 13.41 -3.36 -10.14
N GLY A 185 14.46 -3.23 -10.96
CA GLY A 185 15.69 -2.54 -10.56
C GLY A 185 15.54 -1.05 -10.26
N ASN A 186 14.40 -0.41 -10.62
CA ASN A 186 14.19 1.04 -10.53
C ASN A 186 12.82 1.41 -9.91
N GLU A 187 12.35 0.70 -8.88
CA GLU A 187 11.03 0.90 -8.23
C GLU A 187 10.76 2.37 -7.81
N GLY A 188 11.80 3.09 -7.38
CA GLY A 188 11.66 4.48 -6.92
C GLY A 188 11.42 5.50 -8.03
N SER A 189 11.70 5.14 -9.29
CA SER A 189 11.80 6.10 -10.39
C SER A 189 10.48 6.79 -10.76
N GLY A 190 9.38 6.03 -10.78
CA GLY A 190 8.06 6.56 -11.14
C GLY A 190 7.55 7.59 -10.13
N LEU A 191 7.70 7.31 -8.83
CA LEU A 191 7.24 8.17 -7.74
C LEU A 191 8.07 9.44 -7.60
N LEU A 192 9.38 9.33 -7.84
CA LEU A 192 10.29 10.47 -7.85
C LEU A 192 9.91 11.47 -8.95
N TYR A 193 9.54 10.97 -10.13
CA TYR A 193 9.04 11.81 -11.22
C TYR A 193 7.71 12.49 -10.88
N SER A 194 6.77 11.78 -10.24
CA SER A 194 5.48 12.37 -9.88
C SER A 194 5.58 13.44 -8.78
N GLN A 195 6.49 13.25 -7.81
CA GLN A 195 6.61 14.14 -6.66
C GLN A 195 7.54 15.34 -6.91
N PHE A 196 8.56 15.18 -7.76
CA PHE A 196 9.58 16.19 -8.02
C PHE A 196 9.76 16.43 -9.52
N ARG A 197 8.64 16.55 -10.24
CA ARG A 197 8.59 16.64 -11.71
C ARG A 197 9.49 17.73 -12.29
N ASP A 198 9.55 18.89 -11.64
CA ASP A 198 10.31 20.05 -12.12
C ASP A 198 11.82 19.87 -11.94
N THR A 199 12.23 19.10 -10.93
CA THR A 199 13.64 18.82 -10.63
C THR A 199 14.17 17.63 -11.41
N PHE A 200 13.40 16.54 -11.44
CA PHE A 200 13.76 15.30 -12.12
C PHE A 200 12.97 15.12 -13.40
N SER A 201 12.94 16.18 -14.22
CA SER A 201 12.19 16.22 -15.45
C SER A 201 12.80 15.34 -16.54
N LYS A 202 11.93 14.81 -17.41
CA LYS A 202 12.33 14.14 -18.65
C LYS A 202 12.50 15.13 -19.81
N VAL A 203 11.97 16.34 -19.67
CA VAL A 203 11.88 17.33 -20.76
C VAL A 203 12.65 18.62 -20.47
N LEU A 204 12.89 18.93 -19.19
CA LEU A 204 13.70 20.08 -18.79
C LEU A 204 15.17 19.64 -18.64
N PRO A 205 16.14 20.55 -18.87
CA PRO A 205 17.54 20.26 -18.66
C PRO A 205 17.82 19.87 -17.20
N PRO A 206 18.81 18.98 -16.95
CA PRO A 206 19.23 18.63 -15.60
C PRO A 206 19.60 19.86 -14.77
N ARG A 207 19.06 19.93 -13.55
CA ARG A 207 19.47 20.95 -12.59
C ARG A 207 20.84 20.63 -12.00
N GLN A 208 21.58 21.66 -11.63
CA GLN A 208 22.78 21.52 -10.81
C GLN A 208 22.32 21.27 -9.37
N ILE A 209 22.41 20.02 -8.90
CA ILE A 209 21.99 19.60 -7.56
C ILE A 209 23.23 19.08 -6.83
N ASN A 210 23.50 19.60 -5.63
CA ASN A 210 24.56 19.08 -4.76
C ASN A 210 24.01 18.11 -3.70
N LYS A 211 24.91 17.45 -2.95
CA LYS A 211 24.53 16.51 -1.90
C LYS A 211 23.72 17.17 -0.78
N GLN A 212 24.00 18.42 -0.43
CA GLN A 212 23.26 19.11 0.62
C GLN A 212 21.79 19.32 0.23
N GLU A 213 21.51 19.64 -1.03
CA GLU A 213 20.15 19.73 -1.58
C GLU A 213 19.44 18.37 -1.59
N MET A 214 20.18 17.25 -1.61
CA MET A 214 19.55 15.91 -1.50
C MET A 214 18.83 15.68 -0.18
N ILE A 215 19.23 16.37 0.89
CA ILE A 215 18.53 16.34 2.19
C ILE A 215 17.10 16.85 2.04
N TYR A 216 16.85 17.87 1.22
CA TYR A 216 15.50 18.39 0.98
C TYR A 216 14.60 17.31 0.37
N PHE A 217 15.07 16.61 -0.66
CA PHE A 217 14.28 15.55 -1.31
C PHE A 217 14.03 14.37 -0.37
N LEU A 218 15.04 13.94 0.39
CA LEU A 218 14.89 12.87 1.38
C LEU A 218 13.88 13.25 2.47
N ARG A 219 13.91 14.48 3.00
CA ARG A 219 12.92 14.95 3.98
C ARG A 219 11.51 15.01 3.41
N SER A 220 11.34 15.42 2.16
CA SER A 220 10.04 15.44 1.49
C SER A 220 9.51 14.01 1.24
N LEU A 221 10.39 13.05 0.95
CA LEU A 221 10.03 11.64 0.78
C LEU A 221 9.72 10.93 2.10
N TYR A 222 10.34 11.36 3.20
CA TYR A 222 10.31 10.73 4.51
C TYR A 222 10.14 11.75 5.65
N PRO A 223 9.00 12.45 5.72
CA PRO A 223 8.80 13.55 6.68
C PRO A 223 8.81 13.13 8.15
N LYS A 224 8.70 11.82 8.44
CA LYS A 224 8.72 11.27 9.80
C LYS A 224 10.13 10.98 10.34
N LEU A 225 11.16 11.01 9.49
CA LEU A 225 12.54 10.75 9.92
C LEU A 225 13.15 12.00 10.57
N SER A 226 13.99 11.77 11.59
CA SER A 226 14.79 12.84 12.19
C SER A 226 15.84 13.37 11.20
N LEU A 227 16.39 14.56 11.46
CA LEU A 227 17.46 15.11 10.62
C LEU A 227 18.67 14.16 10.57
N GLU A 228 19.06 13.60 11.71
CA GLU A 228 20.15 12.63 11.83
C GLU A 228 19.90 11.39 10.97
N GLN A 229 18.69 10.82 11.02
CA GLN A 229 18.32 9.66 10.20
C GLN A 229 18.36 9.98 8.70
N VAL A 230 17.95 11.18 8.30
CA VAL A 230 18.03 11.61 6.91
C VAL A 230 19.48 11.79 6.46
N GLN A 231 20.36 12.33 7.32
CA GLN A 231 21.79 12.45 7.03
C GLN A 231 22.45 11.07 6.91
N GLN A 232 22.10 10.12 7.78
CA GLN A 232 22.55 8.73 7.66
C GLN A 232 22.10 8.08 6.34
N LEU A 233 20.87 8.34 5.90
CA LEU A 233 20.39 7.85 4.59
C LEU A 233 21.13 8.50 3.42
N GLN A 234 21.38 9.82 3.47
CA GLN A 234 22.16 10.49 2.44
C GLN A 234 23.57 9.89 2.36
N GLU A 235 24.24 9.71 3.50
CA GLU A 235 25.58 9.11 3.56
C GLU A 235 25.58 7.70 2.98
N LEU A 236 24.63 6.85 3.41
CA LEU A 236 24.53 5.46 2.96
C LEU A 236 24.45 5.31 1.43
N TYR A 237 23.72 6.19 0.75
CA TYR A 237 23.50 6.08 -0.70
C TYR A 237 24.37 7.03 -1.53
N MET A 238 24.97 8.06 -0.92
CA MET A 238 25.60 9.17 -1.66
C MET A 238 27.00 9.55 -1.19
N ALA A 239 27.60 8.86 -0.20
CA ALA A 239 28.95 9.14 0.29
C ALA A 239 29.99 9.26 -0.84
N ASN A 240 29.94 8.32 -1.79
CA ASN A 240 30.89 8.21 -2.90
C ASN A 240 30.46 8.95 -4.17
N ILE A 241 29.44 9.80 -4.10
CA ILE A 241 28.97 10.60 -5.23
C ILE A 241 29.48 12.03 -5.08
N ALA A 242 30.02 12.61 -6.15
CA ALA A 242 30.46 13.99 -6.14
C ALA A 242 29.26 14.96 -6.25
N ASP A 243 29.44 16.19 -5.76
CA ASP A 243 28.44 17.23 -5.98
C ASP A 243 28.24 17.47 -7.48
N PHE A 244 26.99 17.75 -7.86
CA PHE A 244 26.58 18.05 -9.24
C PHE A 244 26.67 16.88 -10.23
N GLU A 245 26.95 15.64 -9.77
CA GLU A 245 26.78 14.42 -10.56
C GLU A 245 25.29 14.04 -10.66
N TYR A 246 24.53 14.82 -11.43
CA TYR A 246 23.07 14.74 -11.49
C TYR A 246 22.53 13.32 -11.67
N SER A 247 23.06 12.56 -12.62
CA SER A 247 22.59 11.19 -12.91
C SER A 247 22.82 10.24 -11.73
N ALA A 248 23.97 10.35 -11.06
CA ALA A 248 24.30 9.51 -9.90
C ALA A 248 23.46 9.90 -8.69
N LEU A 249 23.33 11.19 -8.38
CA LEU A 249 22.48 11.68 -7.28
C LEU A 249 21.00 11.33 -7.49
N ARG A 250 20.51 11.47 -8.72
CA ARG A 250 19.15 11.06 -9.09
C ARG A 250 18.96 9.56 -8.90
N GLN A 251 19.90 8.73 -9.38
CA GLN A 251 19.81 7.27 -9.23
C GLN A 251 19.87 6.85 -7.76
N ALA A 252 20.77 7.43 -6.97
CA ALA A 252 20.84 7.17 -5.53
C ALA A 252 19.51 7.46 -4.81
N LEU A 253 18.82 8.54 -5.19
CA LEU A 253 17.49 8.85 -4.65
C LEU A 253 16.41 7.87 -5.13
N VAL A 254 16.49 7.38 -6.37
CA VAL A 254 15.64 6.30 -6.89
C VAL A 254 15.85 5.02 -6.09
N ASP A 255 17.10 4.65 -5.84
CA ASP A 255 17.48 3.44 -5.10
C ASP A 255 17.01 3.55 -3.65
N THR A 256 17.30 4.66 -2.96
CA THR A 256 16.79 4.91 -1.59
C THR A 256 15.27 4.76 -1.51
N ARG A 257 14.56 5.25 -2.53
CA ARG A 257 13.09 5.17 -2.59
C ARG A 257 12.58 3.75 -2.84
N GLY A 258 13.19 3.02 -3.76
CA GLY A 258 12.86 1.63 -4.07
C GLY A 258 13.12 0.70 -2.89
N ASP A 259 14.25 0.88 -2.21
CA ASP A 259 14.72 -0.01 -1.15
C ASP A 259 13.85 0.08 0.10
N ILE A 260 13.56 1.30 0.54
CA ILE A 260 12.73 1.52 1.75
C ILE A 260 11.28 1.08 1.52
N ARG A 261 10.73 1.25 0.31
CA ARG A 261 9.34 0.88 0.02
C ARG A 261 9.15 -0.59 -0.31
N VAL A 262 10.11 -1.23 -0.97
CA VAL A 262 9.91 -2.55 -1.59
C VAL A 262 11.06 -3.50 -1.30
N GLN A 263 12.31 -3.16 -1.60
CA GLN A 263 13.40 -4.15 -1.63
C GLN A 263 13.82 -4.68 -0.24
N LEU A 264 14.01 -3.80 0.75
CA LEU A 264 14.40 -4.19 2.10
C LEU A 264 13.32 -5.02 2.80
N ARG A 265 12.07 -4.83 2.40
CA ARG A 265 10.91 -5.56 2.95
C ARG A 265 10.72 -6.95 2.33
N LYS A 266 11.27 -7.19 1.14
CA LYS A 266 11.35 -8.52 0.50
C LYS A 266 12.42 -9.39 1.17
N HIS A 267 13.61 -8.83 1.40
CA HIS A 267 14.77 -9.60 1.89
C HIS A 267 14.56 -10.16 3.30
N GLN A 268 13.82 -9.45 4.16
CA GLN A 268 13.48 -9.93 5.50
C GLN A 268 12.69 -11.26 5.48
N HIS A 269 11.89 -11.51 4.43
CA HIS A 269 11.06 -12.71 4.35
C HIS A 269 11.73 -13.83 3.55
N CYS A 270 12.28 -13.54 2.36
CA CYS A 270 13.03 -14.57 1.62
C CYS A 270 14.22 -15.10 2.45
N GLY A 271 14.88 -14.26 3.25
CA GLY A 271 15.95 -14.72 4.15
C GLY A 271 15.45 -15.63 5.29
N GLN A 272 14.24 -15.41 5.80
CA GLN A 272 13.63 -16.24 6.84
C GLN A 272 13.11 -17.58 6.30
N ASP A 273 12.53 -17.60 5.10
CA ASP A 273 12.06 -18.83 4.46
C ASP A 273 13.22 -19.68 3.90
N ILE A 274 14.29 -19.06 3.40
CA ILE A 274 15.51 -19.78 3.01
C ILE A 274 16.17 -20.42 4.23
N GLN A 275 16.20 -19.75 5.40
CA GLN A 275 16.73 -20.35 6.62
C GLN A 275 15.83 -21.44 7.20
N ARG A 276 14.51 -21.37 7.02
CA ARG A 276 13.58 -22.43 7.44
C ARG A 276 13.66 -23.69 6.55
N ASN A 277 14.03 -23.54 5.28
CA ASN A 277 14.19 -24.67 4.34
C ASN A 277 15.63 -25.22 4.22
N SER A 278 16.61 -24.65 4.95
CA SER A 278 18.00 -25.13 4.96
C SER A 278 18.33 -26.10 6.11
N VAL A 279 17.32 -26.64 6.80
CA VAL A 279 17.48 -27.70 7.81
C VAL A 279 16.60 -28.89 7.45
N HIS A 280 16.99 -29.62 6.42
CA HIS A 280 16.66 -31.04 6.22
C HIS A 280 17.82 -31.74 5.51
#